data_AF-A0A1Y1L6A3-F1
#
_entry.id   AF-A0A1Y1L6A3-F1
#
_cell.length_a   1.000
_cell.length_b   1.000
_cell.length_c   1.000
_cell.angle_alpha   90.00
_cell.angle_beta   90.00
_cell.angle_gamma   90.00
#
_symmetry.space_group_name_H-M   'P 1'
#
loop_
_entity.id
_entity.type
_entity.pdbx_description
1 polymer ?
#
loop_
_entity_poly.entity_id
_entity_poly.type
_entity_poly.pdbx_seq_one_letter_code
_entity_poly.pdbx_strand_id
1 'polypeptide(L)'
;LIHKDSKDLKCDKCGFATNIKSYFKRHLLVHKDTKDFKCDNCDFATNNRSYLKRHIAGHKVSKDFYCDACGYGTNNKSHLKRHFVIHKESKGFKCDKCNYVSNFKSSFTRHINGHVLKKTTKDLKCDKCNYATNFKSYFKRHLLKHGVSTL
;
A
#
# COMPACT_ATOMS: atom_id res chain seq x y z
N LEU A 1 7.88 19.90 -21.09
CA LEU A 1 6.75 18.97 -21.34
C LEU A 1 5.49 19.65 -20.82
N ILE A 2 4.75 20.23 -21.75
CA ILE A 2 3.56 21.05 -21.49
C ILE A 2 2.46 20.13 -20.92
N HIS A 3 1.95 20.45 -19.73
CA HIS A 3 0.76 19.80 -19.17
C HIS A 3 -0.45 20.25 -20.01
N LYS A 4 -0.77 19.47 -21.04
CA LYS A 4 -1.98 19.66 -21.85
C LYS A 4 -3.18 19.39 -20.94
N ASP A 5 -4.13 20.30 -20.91
CA ASP A 5 -5.43 20.18 -20.22
C ASP A 5 -6.15 18.89 -20.63
N SER A 6 -5.83 17.79 -19.95
CA SER A 6 -6.54 16.53 -20.11
C SER A 6 -7.68 16.51 -19.12
N LYS A 7 -8.91 16.60 -19.61
CA LYS A 7 -10.12 16.42 -18.78
C LYS A 7 -10.00 15.10 -18.01
N ASP A 8 -10.07 15.19 -16.69
CA ASP A 8 -10.01 14.00 -15.83
C ASP A 8 -11.19 13.06 -16.12
N LEU A 9 -10.90 11.77 -16.27
CA LEU A 9 -11.90 10.72 -16.24
C LEU A 9 -12.24 10.45 -14.77
N LYS A 10 -13.44 10.86 -14.35
CA LYS A 10 -13.95 10.70 -12.99
C LYS A 10 -14.81 9.44 -12.91
N CYS A 11 -14.71 8.72 -11.81
CA CYS A 11 -15.58 7.59 -11.53
C CYS A 11 -16.89 8.08 -10.91
N ASP A 12 -18.01 7.60 -11.42
CA ASP A 12 -19.32 8.01 -10.89
C ASP A 12 -19.71 7.29 -9.59
N LYS A 13 -18.99 6.19 -9.25
CA LYS A 13 -19.24 5.37 -8.05
C LYS A 13 -18.36 5.74 -6.86
N CYS A 14 -17.28 6.49 -7.06
CA CYS A 14 -16.35 6.87 -5.99
C CYS A 14 -15.49 8.08 -6.38
N GLY A 15 -14.75 8.67 -5.44
CA GLY A 15 -13.90 9.84 -5.70
C GLY A 15 -12.64 9.60 -6.56
N PHE A 16 -12.52 8.49 -7.28
CA PHE A 16 -11.36 8.22 -8.14
C PHE A 16 -11.42 9.05 -9.43
N ALA A 17 -10.31 9.70 -9.77
CA ALA A 17 -10.14 10.42 -11.02
C ALA A 17 -8.75 10.17 -11.62
N THR A 18 -8.67 10.13 -12.94
CA THR A 18 -7.38 10.05 -13.65
C THR A 18 -7.52 10.59 -15.07
N ASN A 19 -6.46 11.19 -15.58
CA ASN A 19 -6.36 11.54 -17.00
C ASN A 19 -5.88 10.39 -17.90
N ILE A 20 -5.56 9.22 -17.34
CA ILE A 20 -5.05 8.07 -18.09
C ILE A 20 -6.18 7.07 -18.34
N LYS A 21 -6.65 6.98 -19.59
CA LYS A 21 -7.77 6.10 -20.00
C LYS A 21 -7.58 4.63 -19.61
N SER A 22 -6.36 4.09 -19.74
CA SER A 22 -6.07 2.70 -19.35
C SER A 22 -6.19 2.48 -17.84
N TYR A 23 -5.84 3.49 -17.03
CA TYR A 23 -6.00 3.43 -15.58
C TYR A 23 -7.46 3.54 -15.18
N PHE A 24 -8.22 4.40 -15.85
CA PHE A 24 -9.66 4.53 -15.64
C PHE A 24 -10.39 3.20 -15.94
N LYS A 25 -10.15 2.61 -17.13
CA LYS A 25 -10.72 1.29 -17.48
C LYS A 25 -10.38 0.21 -16.44
N ARG A 26 -9.13 0.18 -15.98
CA ARG A 26 -8.70 -0.75 -14.94
C ARG A 26 -9.37 -0.48 -13.59
N HIS A 27 -9.58 0.79 -13.24
CA HIS A 27 -10.24 1.18 -12.00
C HIS A 27 -11.70 0.70 -11.97
N LEU A 28 -12.43 0.80 -13.08
CA LEU A 28 -13.82 0.35 -13.17
C LEU A 28 -14.00 -1.13 -12.78
N LEU A 29 -12.96 -1.95 -12.93
CA LEU A 29 -12.95 -3.36 -12.53
C LEU A 29 -13.08 -3.58 -11.01
N VAL A 30 -12.81 -2.55 -10.19
CA VAL A 30 -12.99 -2.58 -8.73
C VAL A 30 -14.48 -2.56 -8.36
N HIS A 31 -15.33 -1.99 -9.21
CA HIS A 31 -16.78 -1.85 -8.97
C HIS A 31 -17.62 -2.97 -9.60
N LYS A 32 -16.96 -4.04 -10.08
CA LYS A 32 -17.64 -5.25 -10.51
C LYS A 32 -17.86 -6.15 -9.29
N ASP A 33 -19.05 -6.73 -9.20
CA ASP A 33 -19.42 -7.62 -8.10
C ASP A 33 -18.81 -9.02 -8.26
N THR A 34 -18.48 -9.42 -9.49
CA THR A 34 -17.79 -10.69 -9.78
C THR A 34 -16.27 -10.53 -9.68
N LYS A 35 -15.56 -11.66 -9.53
CA LYS A 35 -14.10 -11.72 -9.68
C LYS A 35 -13.76 -12.81 -10.68
N ASP A 36 -13.48 -12.39 -11.91
CA ASP A 36 -13.40 -13.28 -13.07
C ASP A 36 -12.11 -14.12 -13.10
N PHE A 37 -11.03 -13.67 -12.43
CA PHE A 37 -9.74 -14.37 -12.38
C PHE A 37 -9.46 -14.86 -10.97
N LYS A 38 -9.42 -16.19 -10.78
CA LYS A 38 -9.16 -16.86 -9.51
C LYS A 38 -7.75 -17.46 -9.49
N CYS A 39 -7.17 -17.55 -8.30
CA CYS A 39 -5.94 -18.30 -8.08
C CYS A 39 -6.29 -19.76 -7.78
N ASP A 40 -5.52 -20.69 -8.34
CA ASP A 40 -5.73 -22.12 -8.12
C ASP A 40 -5.10 -22.61 -6.80
N ASN A 41 -4.22 -21.79 -6.19
CA ASN A 41 -3.45 -22.15 -5.00
C ASN A 41 -4.00 -21.52 -3.70
N CYS A 42 -4.97 -20.61 -3.78
CA CYS A 42 -5.61 -19.99 -2.62
C CYS A 42 -6.90 -19.25 -3.03
N ASP A 43 -7.65 -18.74 -2.06
CA ASP A 43 -8.94 -18.04 -2.29
C ASP A 43 -8.81 -16.65 -2.94
N PHE A 44 -7.61 -16.25 -3.39
CA PHE A 44 -7.42 -14.96 -4.01
C PHE A 44 -8.10 -14.90 -5.39
N ALA A 45 -8.88 -13.84 -5.61
CA ALA A 45 -9.50 -13.56 -6.90
C ALA A 45 -9.50 -12.06 -7.23
N THR A 46 -9.51 -11.72 -8.52
CA THR A 46 -9.50 -10.35 -9.02
C THR A 46 -10.13 -10.25 -10.42
N ASN A 47 -10.56 -9.06 -10.83
CA ASN A 47 -10.98 -8.78 -12.22
C ASN A 47 -9.83 -8.32 -13.12
N ASN A 48 -8.61 -8.27 -12.60
CA ASN A 48 -7.45 -7.81 -13.33
C ASN A 48 -6.44 -8.95 -13.53
N ARG A 49 -6.35 -9.46 -14.75
CA ARG A 49 -5.45 -10.56 -15.13
C ARG A 49 -3.98 -10.27 -14.77
N SER A 50 -3.50 -9.04 -14.95
CA SER A 50 -2.13 -8.66 -14.59
C SER A 50 -1.89 -8.71 -13.07
N TYR A 51 -2.93 -8.45 -12.26
CA TYR A 51 -2.84 -8.60 -10.81
C TYR A 51 -2.83 -10.08 -10.40
N LEU A 52 -3.62 -10.93 -11.04
CA LEU A 52 -3.55 -12.37 -10.81
C LEU A 52 -2.16 -12.92 -11.16
N LYS A 53 -1.60 -12.57 -12.32
CA LYS A 53 -0.25 -13.00 -12.71
C LYS A 53 0.81 -12.61 -11.68
N ARG A 54 0.76 -11.37 -11.17
CA ARG A 54 1.66 -10.90 -10.12
C ARG A 54 1.44 -11.62 -8.78
N HIS A 55 0.18 -11.91 -8.45
CA HIS A 55 -0.17 -12.65 -7.25
C HIS A 55 0.40 -14.08 -7.30
N ILE A 56 0.18 -14.81 -8.41
CA ILE A 56 0.71 -16.16 -8.63
C ILE A 56 2.24 -16.18 -8.55
N ALA A 57 2.90 -15.14 -9.07
CA ALA A 57 4.35 -15.02 -8.94
C ALA A 57 4.81 -14.97 -7.45
N GLY A 58 3.95 -14.57 -6.52
CA GLY A 58 4.20 -14.65 -5.09
C GLY A 58 4.23 -16.07 -4.52
N HIS A 59 3.53 -17.03 -5.14
CA HIS A 59 3.54 -18.45 -4.73
C HIS A 59 4.83 -19.16 -5.11
N LYS A 60 5.59 -18.65 -6.07
CA LYS A 60 6.89 -19.22 -6.43
C LYS A 60 7.88 -19.10 -5.27
N VAL A 61 8.52 -20.23 -4.95
CA VAL A 61 9.64 -20.27 -4.00
C VAL A 61 10.84 -19.52 -4.58
N SER A 62 11.18 -19.77 -5.85
CA SER A 62 12.24 -19.04 -6.56
C SER A 62 11.89 -17.56 -6.72
N LYS A 63 12.93 -16.71 -6.69
CA LYS A 63 12.81 -15.27 -7.00
C LYS A 63 13.38 -15.01 -8.38
N ASP A 64 12.67 -14.21 -9.17
CA ASP A 64 13.08 -13.91 -10.56
C ASP A 64 13.98 -12.65 -10.65
N PHE A 65 13.98 -11.80 -9.62
CA PHE A 65 14.72 -10.55 -9.59
C PHE A 65 15.51 -10.40 -8.28
N TYR A 66 16.79 -10.08 -8.38
CA TYR A 66 17.69 -9.96 -7.23
C TYR A 66 18.39 -8.59 -7.17
N CYS A 67 18.77 -8.21 -5.96
CA CYS A 67 19.68 -7.11 -5.69
C CYS A 67 21.06 -7.68 -5.39
N ASP A 68 22.02 -7.43 -6.27
CA ASP A 68 23.39 -7.98 -6.14
C ASP A 68 24.14 -7.40 -4.93
N ALA A 69 23.77 -6.20 -4.50
CA ALA A 69 24.42 -5.52 -3.37
C ALA A 69 24.07 -6.12 -1.99
N CYS A 70 22.93 -6.81 -1.85
CA CYS A 70 22.51 -7.33 -0.54
C CYS A 70 21.74 -8.66 -0.58
N GLY A 71 21.64 -9.30 -1.75
CA GLY A 71 20.95 -10.58 -1.93
C GLY A 71 19.42 -10.51 -1.85
N TYR A 72 18.81 -9.31 -1.74
CA TYR A 72 17.35 -9.18 -1.69
C TYR A 72 16.70 -9.72 -2.98
N GLY A 73 15.83 -10.72 -2.86
CA GLY A 73 15.10 -11.34 -3.98
C GLY A 73 13.60 -11.04 -3.99
N THR A 74 13.01 -10.85 -5.17
CA THR A 74 11.56 -10.68 -5.34
C THR A 74 11.07 -11.19 -6.71
N ASN A 75 9.79 -11.56 -6.80
CA ASN A 75 9.12 -11.91 -8.07
C ASN A 75 8.45 -10.72 -8.75
N ASN A 76 8.69 -9.50 -8.26
CA ASN A 76 8.11 -8.29 -8.79
C ASN A 76 9.19 -7.24 -9.09
N LYS A 77 9.43 -7.00 -10.38
CA LYS A 77 10.41 -6.01 -10.86
C LYS A 77 10.20 -4.61 -10.25
N SER A 78 8.95 -4.18 -10.07
CA SER A 78 8.67 -2.87 -9.44
C SER A 78 9.07 -2.85 -7.97
N HIS A 79 8.98 -3.98 -7.26
CA HIS A 79 9.47 -4.09 -5.88
C HIS A 79 10.99 -4.01 -5.82
N LEU A 80 11.72 -4.67 -6.74
CA LEU A 80 13.18 -4.55 -6.81
C LEU A 80 13.60 -3.11 -7.12
N LYS A 81 12.93 -2.45 -8.09
CA LYS A 81 13.20 -1.04 -8.41
C LYS A 81 12.99 -0.13 -7.20
N ARG A 82 11.92 -0.36 -6.43
CA ARG A 82 11.68 0.36 -5.17
C ARG A 82 12.70 0.02 -4.11
N HIS A 83 13.15 -1.23 -4.03
CA HIS A 83 14.16 -1.68 -3.08
C HIS A 83 15.48 -0.92 -3.28
N PHE A 84 15.93 -0.68 -4.52
CA PHE A 84 17.15 0.10 -4.77
C PHE A 84 17.17 1.50 -4.16
N VAL A 85 16.02 2.05 -3.75
CA VAL A 85 15.93 3.32 -3.01
C VAL A 85 16.61 3.23 -1.65
N ILE A 86 16.74 2.04 -1.04
CA ILE A 86 17.44 1.90 0.25
C ILE A 86 18.96 2.02 0.11
N HIS A 87 19.51 1.65 -1.05
CA HIS A 87 20.94 1.69 -1.34
C HIS A 87 21.41 3.05 -1.83
N LYS A 88 20.49 3.92 -2.21
CA LYS A 88 20.83 5.30 -2.56
C LYS A 88 21.10 6.08 -1.28
N GLU A 89 22.26 6.74 -1.21
CA GLU A 89 22.57 7.82 -0.27
C GLU A 89 21.75 9.09 -0.59
N SER A 90 20.45 8.93 -0.81
CA SER A 90 19.52 10.04 -0.93
C SER A 90 19.35 10.66 0.45
N LYS A 91 19.40 12.00 0.52
CA LYS A 91 18.82 12.74 1.64
C LYS A 91 17.32 12.41 1.66
N GLY A 92 16.94 11.41 2.46
CA GLY A 92 15.55 10.99 2.60
C GLY A 92 14.66 12.13 3.09
N PHE A 93 13.36 11.87 3.17
CA PHE A 93 12.40 12.78 3.77
C PHE A 93 12.70 12.89 5.28
N LYS A 94 13.13 14.08 5.72
CA LYS A 94 13.47 14.39 7.11
C LYS A 94 12.29 15.06 7.81
N CYS A 95 12.06 14.71 9.06
CA CYS A 95 11.05 15.37 9.87
C CYS A 95 11.64 16.60 10.55
N ASP A 96 10.95 17.74 10.48
CA ASP A 96 11.42 18.97 11.13
C ASP A 96 11.14 18.99 12.64
N LYS A 97 10.38 18.02 13.15
CA LYS A 97 9.97 17.92 14.56
C LYS A 97 10.76 16.88 15.36
N CYS A 98 11.51 16.00 14.70
CA CYS A 98 12.34 14.99 15.35
C CYS A 98 13.34 14.37 14.38
N ASN A 99 14.25 13.53 14.88
CA ASN A 99 15.33 12.92 14.09
C ASN A 99 14.87 11.81 13.11
N TYR A 100 13.57 11.70 12.80
CA TYR A 100 13.07 10.68 11.88
C TYR A 100 13.41 11.02 10.43
N VAL A 101 14.01 10.07 9.72
CA VAL A 101 14.34 10.15 8.30
C VAL A 101 13.83 8.89 7.59
N SER A 102 13.32 9.04 6.37
CA SER A 102 12.88 7.91 5.55
C SER A 102 13.12 8.17 4.08
N ASN A 103 13.62 7.18 3.34
CA ASN A 103 13.75 7.29 1.87
C ASN A 103 12.40 7.08 1.14
N PHE A 104 11.34 6.74 1.88
CA PHE A 104 10.00 6.53 1.33
C PHE A 104 9.02 7.61 1.78
N LYS A 105 8.40 8.30 0.80
CA LYS A 105 7.39 9.34 1.04
C LYS A 105 6.20 8.84 1.86
N SER A 106 5.68 7.65 1.57
CA SER A 106 4.54 7.07 2.29
C SER A 106 4.84 6.85 3.78
N SER A 107 6.05 6.38 4.10
CA SER A 107 6.49 6.21 5.48
C SER A 107 6.63 7.56 6.19
N PHE A 108 7.17 8.56 5.50
CA PHE A 108 7.26 9.92 5.99
C PHE A 108 5.89 10.56 6.23
N THR A 109 4.96 10.47 5.28
CA THR A 109 3.58 10.97 5.43
C THR A 109 2.88 10.31 6.63
N ARG A 110 3.01 8.98 6.79
CA ARG A 110 2.46 8.28 7.96
C ARG A 110 3.10 8.78 9.27
N HIS A 111 4.40 9.04 9.26
CA HIS A 111 5.12 9.57 10.42
C HIS A 111 4.62 10.97 10.80
N ILE A 112 4.56 11.92 9.87
CA ILE A 112 4.10 13.29 10.14
C ILE A 112 2.64 13.33 10.57
N ASN A 113 1.78 12.47 10.02
CA ASN A 113 0.40 12.33 10.47
C ASN A 113 0.36 11.88 11.94
N GLY A 114 1.32 11.07 12.40
CA GLY A 114 1.47 10.74 13.81
C GLY A 114 1.70 11.96 14.70
N HIS A 115 2.41 12.99 14.24
CA HIS A 115 2.61 14.23 15.01
C HIS A 115 1.35 15.10 15.07
N VAL A 116 0.58 15.15 13.99
CA VAL A 116 -0.69 15.90 13.92
C VAL A 116 -1.79 15.20 14.74
N LEU A 117 -1.91 13.89 14.59
CA LEU A 117 -2.92 13.07 15.26
C LEU A 117 -2.57 12.76 16.72
N LYS A 118 -1.31 12.88 17.17
CA LYS A 118 -1.02 12.89 18.62
C LYS A 118 -1.61 14.12 19.31
N LYS A 119 -1.84 15.21 18.57
CA LYS A 119 -2.37 16.48 19.08
C LYS A 119 -3.91 16.55 19.06
N THR A 120 -4.56 15.67 18.31
CA THR A 120 -6.02 15.56 18.18
C THR A 120 -6.41 14.11 18.40
N THR A 121 -6.86 13.81 19.63
CA THR A 121 -7.56 12.61 20.12
C THR A 121 -7.09 11.22 19.63
N LYS A 122 -6.82 10.30 20.58
CA LYS A 122 -6.65 8.88 20.25
C LYS A 122 -8.03 8.25 20.00
N ASP A 123 -8.46 8.21 18.75
CA ASP A 123 -9.85 7.89 18.38
C ASP A 123 -10.16 6.38 18.41
N LEU A 124 -9.15 5.51 18.22
CA LEU A 124 -9.32 4.06 18.33
C LEU A 124 -8.79 3.57 19.68
N LYS A 125 -9.71 3.35 20.62
CA LYS A 125 -9.44 2.81 21.96
C LYS A 125 -9.83 1.34 22.02
N CYS A 126 -9.05 0.55 22.74
CA CYS A 126 -9.38 -0.84 22.99
C CYS A 126 -10.35 -0.92 24.18
N ASP A 127 -11.40 -1.71 24.05
CA ASP A 127 -12.39 -1.89 25.13
C ASP A 127 -11.87 -2.85 26.23
N LYS A 128 -10.80 -3.59 25.95
CA LYS A 128 -10.24 -4.61 26.85
C LYS A 128 -8.99 -4.16 27.60
N CYS A 129 -8.38 -3.04 27.21
CA CYS A 129 -7.20 -2.49 27.90
C CYS A 129 -6.96 -1.03 27.54
N ASN A 130 -6.00 -0.38 28.20
CA ASN A 130 -5.67 1.04 27.98
C ASN A 130 -4.96 1.34 26.65
N TYR A 131 -4.92 0.40 25.70
CA TYR A 131 -4.32 0.62 24.39
C TYR A 131 -5.19 1.56 23.56
N ALA A 132 -4.58 2.59 22.98
CA ALA A 132 -5.24 3.49 22.05
C ALA A 132 -4.29 3.98 20.97
N THR A 133 -4.80 4.15 19.74
CA THR A 133 -4.01 4.55 18.59
C THR A 133 -4.86 5.29 17.55
N ASN A 134 -4.21 6.04 16.66
CA ASN A 134 -4.85 6.68 15.52
C ASN A 134 -4.63 5.92 14.21
N PHE A 135 -3.97 4.77 14.27
CA PHE A 135 -3.68 3.94 13.10
C PHE A 135 -4.52 2.66 13.13
N LYS A 136 -5.54 2.59 12.25
CA LYS A 136 -6.43 1.43 12.10
C LYS A 136 -5.69 0.10 11.95
N SER A 137 -4.57 0.07 11.24
CA SER A 137 -3.74 -1.13 11.07
C SER A 137 -3.09 -1.59 12.38
N TYR A 138 -2.66 -0.66 13.22
CA TYR A 138 -2.07 -1.00 14.52
C TYR A 138 -3.15 -1.45 15.50
N PHE A 139 -4.33 -0.81 15.45
CA PHE A 139 -5.49 -1.23 16.23
C PHE A 139 -5.93 -2.66 15.87
N LYS A 140 -6.13 -2.97 14.59
CA LYS A 140 -6.46 -4.34 14.14
C LYS A 140 -5.44 -5.38 14.61
N ARG A 141 -4.15 -5.10 14.47
CA ARG A 141 -3.09 -6.00 14.97
C ARG A 141 -3.11 -6.15 16.50
N HIS A 142 -3.44 -5.08 17.21
CA HIS A 142 -3.59 -5.13 18.65
C HIS A 142 -4.77 -6.01 19.07
N LEU A 143 -5.93 -5.91 18.40
CA LEU A 143 -7.10 -6.74 18.70
C LEU A 143 -6.83 -8.25 18.56
N LEU A 144 -5.93 -8.65 17.65
CA LEU A 144 -5.51 -10.06 17.53
C LEU A 144 -4.86 -10.60 18.82
N LYS A 145 -4.23 -9.74 19.63
CA LYS A 145 -3.69 -10.14 20.94
C LYS A 145 -4.78 -10.50 21.95
N HIS A 146 -6.00 -10.03 21.73
CA HIS A 146 -7.16 -10.32 22.58
C HIS A 146 -8.03 -11.44 22.00
N GLY A 147 -7.57 -12.16 20.97
CA GLY A 147 -8.30 -13.26 20.34
C GLY A 147 -9.60 -12.85 19.65
N VAL A 148 -9.82 -11.55 19.39
CA VAL A 148 -11.09 -11.08 18.81
C VAL A 148 -10.96 -11.01 17.29
N SER A 149 -11.56 -12.00 16.62
CA SER A 149 -12.04 -11.85 15.25
C SER A 149 -13.09 -10.73 15.20
N THR A 150 -12.87 -9.83 14.26
CA THR A 150 -13.71 -8.71 13.79
C THR A 150 -15.21 -8.75 14.08
N LEU A 151 -15.76 -7.57 14.42
CA LEU A 151 -16.95 -7.03 13.76
C LEU A 151 -16.51 -5.83 12.91
#